data_AF-A0A496A6G9-F1
#
_entry.id   AF-A0A496A6G9-F1
#
_cell.length_a   1.000
_cell.length_b   1.000
_cell.length_c   1.000
_cell.angle_alpha   90.00
_cell.angle_beta   90.00
_cell.angle_gamma   90.00
#
_symmetry.space_group_name_H-M   'P 1'
#
loop_
_entity.id
_entity.type
_entity.pdbx_description
1 polymer ?
#
loop_
_entity_poly.entity_id
_entity_poly.type
_entity_poly.pdbx_seq_one_letter_code
_entity_poly.pdbx_strand_id
1 'polypeptide(L)'
;MALTVIRTARPSPAWQESYVRVEKGQRLIIDAEGAWSPDLQNRTGWCGADGVPKTPGSSDYLLPGTNIGALIAKIDNVVFAVGSRYDNPAPADGVIFLAMNESPNNNNQAGSLLAQIIIFDDE
;
A
#
# COMPACT_ATOMS: atom_id res chain seq x y z
N MET A 1 0.09 9.71 22.45
CA MET A 1 1.53 9.57 22.07
C MET A 1 1.60 9.00 20.65
N ALA A 2 2.73 9.08 19.95
CA ALA A 2 2.86 8.56 18.58
C ALA A 2 3.70 7.27 18.57
N LEU A 3 3.17 6.21 17.95
CA LEU A 3 3.91 4.98 17.68
C LEU A 3 4.30 4.93 16.21
N THR A 4 5.56 4.61 15.93
CA THR A 4 6.09 4.45 14.57
C THR A 4 6.57 3.02 14.36
N VAL A 5 6.11 2.37 13.29
CA VAL A 5 6.52 1.04 12.87
C VAL A 5 6.96 1.07 11.42
N ILE A 6 8.12 0.50 11.13
CA ILE A 6 8.64 0.38 9.76
C ILE A 6 8.41 -1.04 9.25
N ARG A 7 7.84 -1.15 8.05
CA ARG A 7 7.58 -2.43 7.37
C ARG A 7 8.07 -2.37 5.92
N THR A 8 8.66 -3.46 5.47
CA THR A 8 8.94 -3.65 4.05
C THR A 8 7.69 -4.18 3.35
N ALA A 9 7.16 -3.43 2.39
CA ALA A 9 6.15 -3.93 1.46
C ALA A 9 6.88 -4.63 0.29
N ARG A 10 6.76 -5.95 0.26
CA ARG A 10 7.31 -6.80 -0.81
C ARG A 10 6.51 -6.61 -2.10
N PRO A 11 7.14 -6.82 -3.28
CA PRO A 11 6.49 -6.69 -4.57
C PRO A 11 5.52 -7.85 -4.75
N SER A 12 4.32 -7.75 -4.18
CA SER A 12 3.32 -8.81 -4.18
C SER A 12 1.90 -8.24 -4.15
N PRO A 13 0.94 -8.84 -4.88
CA PRO A 13 -0.48 -8.55 -4.70
C PRO A 13 -1.05 -9.27 -3.46
N ALA A 14 -0.28 -10.13 -2.80
CA ALA A 14 -0.71 -10.73 -1.54
C ALA A 14 -0.70 -9.69 -0.43
N TRP A 15 -1.78 -9.65 0.36
CA TRP A 15 -1.89 -8.81 1.55
C TRP A 15 -0.85 -9.21 2.60
N GLN A 16 -0.01 -8.26 2.98
CA GLN A 16 1.07 -8.43 3.95
C GLN A 16 0.68 -7.76 5.27
N GLU A 17 0.57 -8.53 6.34
CA GLU A 17 0.20 -8.02 7.64
C GLU A 17 1.31 -7.12 8.22
N SER A 18 0.95 -5.92 8.69
CA SER A 18 1.91 -5.02 9.34
C SER A 18 2.05 -5.26 10.85
N TYR A 19 1.11 -5.99 11.46
CA TYR A 19 0.89 -6.11 12.91
C TYR A 19 0.53 -4.79 13.62
N VAL A 20 0.29 -3.71 12.88
CA VAL A 20 -0.20 -2.45 13.43
C VAL A 20 -1.72 -2.49 13.44
N ARG A 21 -2.31 -2.32 14.62
CA ARG A 21 -3.76 -2.24 14.82
C ARG A 21 -4.17 -0.80 15.05
N VAL A 22 -5.29 -0.40 14.47
CA VAL A 22 -5.88 0.94 14.59
C VAL A 22 -7.37 0.86 14.91
N GLU A 23 -7.88 1.96 15.45
CA GLU A 23 -9.31 2.22 15.60
C GLU A 23 -9.78 3.18 14.51
N LYS A 24 -11.03 3.05 14.08
CA LYS A 24 -11.62 3.91 13.05
C LYS A 24 -11.64 5.35 13.53
N GLY A 25 -11.13 6.26 12.71
CA GLY A 25 -11.02 7.68 13.03
C GLY A 25 -9.69 8.06 13.66
N GLN A 26 -8.92 7.09 14.16
CA GLN A 26 -7.58 7.33 14.68
C GLN A 26 -6.69 7.93 13.59
N ARG A 27 -5.89 8.95 13.92
CA ARG A 27 -4.99 9.55 12.93
C ARG A 27 -3.95 8.51 12.47
N LEU A 28 -3.85 8.33 11.16
CA LEU A 28 -2.96 7.38 10.52
C LEU A 28 -2.10 8.08 9.46
N ILE A 29 -0.79 8.00 9.62
CA ILE A 29 0.17 8.40 8.59
C ILE A 29 0.89 7.17 8.06
N ILE A 30 0.98 7.04 6.75
CA ILE A 30 1.83 6.05 6.10
C ILE A 30 2.69 6.78 5.07
N ASP A 31 3.99 6.85 5.31
CA ASP A 31 4.98 7.33 4.35
C ASP A 31 5.67 6.13 3.71
N ALA A 32 5.87 6.17 2.39
CA ALA A 32 6.48 5.08 1.67
C ALA A 32 7.52 5.55 0.65
N GLU A 33 8.69 4.93 0.72
CA GLU A 33 9.81 5.22 -0.17
C GLU A 33 10.43 3.95 -0.76
N GLY A 34 11.30 4.14 -1.74
CA GLY A 34 11.95 3.06 -2.48
C GLY A 34 11.38 2.88 -3.88
N ALA A 35 11.74 1.78 -4.51
CA ALA A 35 11.32 1.45 -5.86
C ALA A 35 11.10 -0.05 -6.01
N TRP A 36 10.13 -0.39 -6.85
CA TRP A 36 9.86 -1.78 -7.21
C TRP A 36 9.35 -1.87 -8.65
N SER A 37 9.33 -3.08 -9.19
CA SER A 37 8.97 -3.35 -10.58
C SER A 37 7.65 -4.13 -10.66
N PRO A 38 6.53 -3.48 -11.03
CA PRO A 38 5.25 -4.15 -11.33
C PRO A 38 5.33 -4.93 -12.64
N ASP A 39 4.30 -5.72 -12.92
CA ASP A 39 4.17 -6.40 -14.21
C ASP A 39 3.61 -5.42 -15.25
N LEU A 40 4.48 -4.94 -16.15
CA LEU A 40 4.09 -4.01 -17.22
C LEU A 40 3.92 -4.71 -18.57
N GLN A 41 3.47 -5.98 -18.54
CA GLN A 41 3.16 -6.80 -19.70
C GLN A 41 4.38 -6.96 -20.61
N ASN A 42 5.39 -7.69 -20.12
CA ASN A 42 6.68 -7.93 -20.78
C ASN A 42 7.54 -6.67 -20.99
N ARG A 43 7.34 -5.63 -20.17
CA ARG A 43 8.24 -4.49 -20.08
C ARG A 43 8.83 -4.41 -18.69
N THR A 44 10.13 -4.15 -18.61
CA THR A 44 10.78 -3.80 -17.34
C THR A 44 10.55 -2.32 -17.07
N GLY A 45 10.04 -2.00 -15.89
CA GLY A 45 9.86 -0.63 -15.44
C GLY A 45 9.84 -0.57 -13.93
N TRP A 46 10.32 0.53 -13.38
CA TRP A 46 10.37 0.75 -11.94
C TRP A 46 9.46 1.92 -11.57
N CYS A 47 8.76 1.79 -10.46
CA CYS A 47 7.97 2.88 -9.89
C CYS A 47 8.21 2.99 -8.39
N GLY A 48 7.98 4.19 -7.86
CA GLY A 48 7.85 4.40 -6.43
C GLY A 48 6.47 3.98 -5.92
N ALA A 49 6.15 4.41 -4.71
CA ALA A 49 4.90 4.04 -4.05
C ALA A 49 3.62 4.60 -4.71
N ASP A 50 3.73 5.65 -5.53
CA ASP A 50 2.59 6.18 -6.32
C ASP A 50 2.24 5.33 -7.56
N GLY A 51 3.01 4.29 -7.83
CA GLY A 51 2.85 3.41 -8.97
C GLY A 51 3.27 4.06 -10.29
N VAL A 52 2.87 3.45 -11.41
CA VAL A 52 3.16 3.97 -12.74
C VAL A 52 2.19 5.12 -13.06
N PRO A 53 2.70 6.35 -13.33
CA PRO A 53 1.85 7.50 -13.55
C PRO A 53 0.86 7.29 -14.70
N LYS A 54 -0.37 7.79 -14.51
CA LYS A 54 -1.45 7.78 -15.52
C LYS A 54 -1.80 6.38 -16.05
N THR A 55 -1.59 5.35 -15.24
CA THR A 55 -1.83 3.95 -15.63
C THR A 55 -2.74 3.29 -14.60
N PRO A 56 -4.03 3.63 -14.54
CA PRO A 56 -4.96 3.03 -13.58
C PRO A 56 -5.14 1.52 -13.87
N GLY A 57 -5.15 0.71 -12.82
CA GLY A 57 -5.43 -0.72 -12.89
C GLY A 57 -6.88 -0.99 -13.30
N SER A 58 -7.07 -2.07 -14.07
CA SER A 58 -8.38 -2.59 -14.48
C SER A 58 -9.10 -3.31 -13.32
N SER A 59 -10.28 -3.86 -13.60
CA SER A 59 -11.15 -4.50 -12.59
C SER A 59 -10.55 -5.71 -11.87
N ASP A 60 -9.50 -6.31 -12.42
CA ASP A 60 -8.79 -7.46 -11.86
C ASP A 60 -7.65 -7.08 -10.89
N TYR A 61 -7.33 -5.79 -10.78
CA TYR A 61 -6.37 -5.27 -9.80
C TYR A 61 -7.02 -5.18 -8.41
N LEU A 62 -6.21 -5.22 -7.36
CA LEU A 62 -6.70 -5.15 -5.96
C LEU A 62 -7.46 -3.87 -5.64
N LEU A 63 -7.09 -2.75 -6.27
CA LEU A 63 -7.79 -1.47 -6.17
C LEU A 63 -7.94 -0.84 -7.57
N PRO A 64 -9.01 -1.20 -8.31
CA PRO A 64 -9.27 -0.67 -9.64
C PRO A 64 -9.35 0.86 -9.65
N GLY A 65 -8.87 1.48 -10.73
CA GLY A 65 -8.81 2.95 -10.86
C GLY A 65 -7.63 3.61 -10.16
N THR A 66 -6.94 2.93 -9.24
CA THR A 66 -5.64 3.37 -8.69
C THR A 66 -4.53 2.91 -9.63
N ASN A 67 -3.42 3.66 -9.70
CA ASN A 67 -2.30 3.32 -10.59
C ASN A 67 -1.81 1.88 -10.35
N ILE A 68 -1.48 1.19 -11.43
CA ILE A 68 -0.72 -0.06 -11.41
C ILE A 68 0.55 0.17 -10.62
N GLY A 69 0.80 -0.73 -9.69
CA GLY A 69 2.00 -0.73 -8.88
C GLY A 69 2.01 0.24 -7.70
N ALA A 70 0.92 0.98 -7.46
CA ALA A 70 0.83 1.84 -6.29
C ALA A 70 0.80 1.03 -4.99
N LEU A 71 1.38 1.56 -3.91
CA LEU A 71 1.18 1.01 -2.58
C LEU A 71 -0.27 1.24 -2.16
N ILE A 72 -0.93 0.18 -1.74
CA ILE A 72 -2.28 0.21 -1.19
C ILE A 72 -2.29 -0.44 0.18
N ALA A 73 -3.30 -0.10 0.97
CA ALA A 73 -3.52 -0.68 2.27
C ALA A 73 -4.95 -1.18 2.40
N LYS A 74 -5.14 -2.11 3.33
CA LYS A 74 -6.44 -2.62 3.73
C LYS A 74 -6.54 -2.67 5.24
N ILE A 75 -7.66 -2.20 5.78
CA ILE A 75 -8.05 -2.40 7.18
C ILE A 75 -9.45 -3.01 7.16
N ASP A 76 -9.60 -4.17 7.80
CA ASP A 76 -10.78 -5.04 7.64
C ASP A 76 -11.10 -5.28 6.14
N ASN A 77 -12.25 -4.81 5.65
CA ASN A 77 -12.68 -4.95 4.26
C ASN A 77 -12.49 -3.66 3.44
N VAL A 78 -11.94 -2.59 4.04
CA VAL A 78 -11.75 -1.30 3.36
C VAL A 78 -10.35 -1.23 2.77
N VAL A 79 -10.28 -1.20 1.43
CA VAL A 79 -9.05 -1.02 0.67
C VAL A 79 -8.92 0.45 0.25
N PHE A 80 -7.73 1.03 0.38
CA PHE A 80 -7.47 2.42 0.02
C PHE A 80 -6.07 2.62 -0.56
N ALA A 81 -5.92 3.66 -1.38
CA ALA A 81 -4.65 4.07 -1.93
C ALA A 81 -3.78 4.73 -0.85
N VAL A 82 -2.52 4.32 -0.77
CA VAL A 82 -1.52 4.93 0.11
C VAL A 82 -0.60 5.85 -0.69
N GLY A 83 -0.06 5.36 -1.81
CA GLY A 83 0.92 6.14 -2.58
C GLY A 83 2.22 6.37 -1.79
N SER A 84 2.92 7.45 -2.11
CA SER A 84 4.09 7.93 -1.36
C SER A 84 3.75 8.45 0.04
N ARG A 85 2.53 8.97 0.24
CA ARG A 85 2.05 9.43 1.55
C ARG A 85 0.54 9.32 1.69
N TYR A 86 0.12 8.76 2.82
CA TYR A 86 -1.23 8.85 3.37
C TYR A 86 -1.18 9.58 4.71
N ASP A 87 -2.04 10.59 4.92
CA ASP A 87 -2.17 11.31 6.20
C ASP A 87 -3.66 11.63 6.40
N ASN A 88 -4.40 10.66 6.89
CA ASN A 88 -5.85 10.75 7.06
C ASN A 88 -6.30 9.88 8.26
N PRO A 89 -7.55 10.02 8.71
CA PRO A 89 -8.12 9.12 9.69
C PRO A 89 -8.20 7.68 9.18
N ALA A 90 -7.95 6.70 10.04
CA ALA A 90 -8.13 5.28 9.72
C ALA A 90 -9.59 5.01 9.32
N PRO A 91 -9.86 4.41 8.15
CA PRO A 91 -11.22 4.26 7.64
C PRO A 91 -12.04 3.17 8.35
N ALA A 92 -11.39 2.26 9.07
CA ALA A 92 -11.99 1.12 9.76
C ALA A 92 -11.16 0.70 10.96
N ASP A 93 -11.73 -0.15 11.82
CA ASP A 93 -11.03 -0.81 12.92
C ASP A 93 -10.25 -2.03 12.40
N GLY A 94 -9.09 -2.30 12.99
CA GLY A 94 -8.39 -3.57 12.78
C GLY A 94 -6.92 -3.43 12.40
N VAL A 95 -6.38 -4.49 11.81
CA VAL A 95 -4.95 -4.57 11.44
C VAL A 95 -4.75 -3.98 10.04
N ILE A 96 -3.70 -3.17 9.89
CA ILE A 96 -3.27 -2.64 8.59
C ILE A 96 -2.54 -3.74 7.83
N PHE A 97 -3.02 -4.04 6.62
CA PHE A 97 -2.32 -4.85 5.64
C PHE A 97 -1.82 -3.98 4.50
N LEU A 98 -0.65 -4.29 3.94
CA LEU A 98 -0.06 -3.62 2.80
C LEU A 98 -0.04 -4.56 1.59
N ALA A 99 -0.25 -4.03 0.39
CA ALA A 99 -0.03 -4.76 -0.85
C ALA A 99 0.38 -3.80 -1.96
N MET A 100 0.94 -4.37 -3.02
CA MET A 100 1.08 -3.65 -4.27
C MET A 100 -0.21 -3.75 -5.07
N ASN A 101 -0.67 -2.64 -5.65
CA ASN A 101 -1.84 -2.64 -6.53
C ASN A 101 -1.50 -3.35 -7.85
N GLU A 102 -1.71 -4.66 -7.86
CA GLU A 102 -1.38 -5.54 -8.97
C GLU A 102 -2.43 -6.64 -9.12
N SER A 103 -2.55 -7.20 -10.32
CA SER A 103 -3.40 -8.36 -10.56
C SER A 103 -2.78 -9.61 -9.94
N PRO A 104 -3.53 -10.43 -9.17
CA PRO A 104 -3.03 -11.70 -8.65
C PRO A 104 -2.55 -12.70 -9.72
N ASN A 105 -2.93 -12.47 -10.99
CA ASN A 105 -2.56 -13.31 -12.12
C ASN A 105 -1.22 -12.90 -12.77
N ASN A 106 -0.67 -11.75 -12.39
CA ASN A 106 0.55 -11.20 -12.97
C ASN A 106 1.79 -11.63 -12.17
N ASN A 107 2.95 -11.64 -12.83
CA ASN A 107 4.22 -11.98 -12.18
C ASN A 107 4.89 -10.72 -11.64
N ASN A 108 4.94 -10.60 -10.32
CA ASN A 108 5.66 -9.50 -9.69
C ASN A 108 7.16 -9.73 -9.75
N GLN A 109 7.92 -8.67 -10.09
CA GLN A 109 9.30 -8.85 -10.53
C GLN A 109 10.34 -8.69 -9.42
N ALA A 110 10.51 -7.47 -8.90
CA ALA A 110 11.67 -7.12 -8.07
C ALA A 110 11.48 -5.86 -7.23
N GLY A 111 12.42 -5.62 -6.31
CA GLY A 111 12.47 -4.43 -5.45
C GLY A 111 11.63 -4.56 -4.18
N SER A 112 11.40 -3.45 -3.50
CA SER A 112 10.48 -3.34 -2.36
C SER A 112 10.28 -1.87 -1.99
N LEU A 113 9.22 -1.58 -1.24
CA LEU A 113 9.02 -0.28 -0.62
C LEU A 113 9.24 -0.38 0.89
N LEU A 114 9.82 0.66 1.47
CA LEU A 114 9.88 0.84 2.92
C LEU A 114 8.70 1.72 3.33
N ALA A 115 7.77 1.16 4.11
CA ALA A 115 6.60 1.87 4.61
C ALA A 115 6.79 2.18 6.10
N GLN A 116 6.78 3.47 6.44
CA GLN A 116 6.73 3.97 7.80
C GLN A 116 5.27 4.23 8.17
N ILE A 117 4.74 3.46 9.11
CA ILE A 117 3.38 3.58 9.63
C ILE A 117 3.45 4.30 10.96
N ILE A 118 2.74 5.42 11.09
CA ILE A 118 2.66 6.23 12.29
C ILE A 118 1.21 6.30 12.73
N ILE A 119 0.94 5.89 13.97
CA ILE A 119 -0.37 6.00 14.61
C ILE A 119 -0.25 6.88 15.84
N PHE A 120 -1.34 7.55 16.18
CA PHE A 120 -1.41 8.46 17.32
C PHE A 120 -2.47 7.94 18.28
N ASP A 121 -2.13 7.83 19.57
CA ASP A 121 -3.12 7.45 20.58
C ASP A 121 -4.26 8.47 20.58
N ASP A 122 -5.49 7.98 20.77
CA ASP A 122 -6.62 8.82 21.08
C ASP A 122 -6.44 9.40 22.50
N GLU A 123 -6.70 10.70 22.68
CA GLU A 123 -6.64 11.37 23.99
C GLU A 123 -7.74 10.88 24.94
#